data_AF-A0A432ZRC4-F1
#
_entry.id   AF-A0A432ZRC4-F1
#
_cell.length_a   1.000
_cell.length_b   1.000
_cell.length_c   1.000
_cell.angle_alpha   90.00
_cell.angle_beta   90.00
_cell.angle_gamma   90.00
#
_symmetry.space_group_name_H-M   'P 1'
#
loop_
_entity.id
_entity.type
_entity.pdbx_description
1 polymer ?
#
loop_
_entity_poly.entity_id
_entity_poly.type
_entity_poly.pdbx_seq_one_letter_code
_entity_poly.pdbx_strand_id
1 'polypeptide(L)' 'MTNILDAFIFAVLVASGCLGLTSLLMFFFHKNPEDAEAQQRERVEYSFFGLAGIIIMLVAWYAIA' A
#
# COMPACT_ATOMS: atom_id res chain seq x y z
N MET A 1 3.76 26.40 -0.31
CA MET A 1 4.61 25.30 -0.81
C MET A 1 6.05 25.81 -0.99
N THR A 2 6.73 26.09 0.13
CA THR A 2 8.10 26.66 0.11
C THR A 2 9.13 25.67 0.63
N ASN A 3 8.68 24.60 1.30
CA ASN A 3 9.54 23.55 1.85
C ASN A 3 9.60 22.34 0.93
N ILE A 4 10.79 22.04 0.43
CA ILE A 4 11.05 20.87 -0.40
C ILE A 4 10.77 19.55 0.34
N LEU A 5 10.90 19.56 1.67
CA LEU A 5 10.60 18.42 2.53
C LEU A 5 9.12 17.99 2.43
N ASP A 6 8.19 18.95 2.46
CA ASP A 6 6.75 18.68 2.37
C ASP A 6 6.40 18.04 1.01
N ALA A 7 7.07 18.46 -0.06
CA ALA A 7 6.88 17.89 -1.39
C ALA A 7 7.35 16.42 -1.46
N PHE A 8 8.47 16.10 -0.79
CA PHE A 8 8.93 14.71 -0.68
C PHE A 8 7.99 13.84 0.14
N ILE A 9 7.52 14.34 1.29
CA ILE A 9 6.58 13.59 2.13
C ILE A 9 5.26 13.39 1.37
N PHE A 10 4.84 14.35 0.54
CA PHE A 10 3.62 14.23 -0.26
C PHE A 10 3.79 13.16 -1.35
N ALA A 11 4.97 13.10 -2.00
CA ALA A 11 5.27 12.04 -2.94
C ALA A 11 5.23 10.65 -2.27
N VAL A 12 5.77 10.52 -1.06
CA VAL A 12 5.71 9.27 -0.28
C VAL A 12 4.26 8.92 0.09
N LEU A 13 3.46 9.89 0.51
CA LEU A 13 2.04 9.72 0.81
C LEU A 13 1.29 9.14 -0.40
N VAL A 14 1.44 9.78 -1.57
CA VAL A 14 0.77 9.32 -2.80
C VAL A 14 1.28 7.95 -3.22
N ALA A 15 2.59 7.72 -3.22
CA ALA A 15 3.18 6.44 -3.62
C ALA A 15 2.73 5.29 -2.71
N SER A 16 2.84 5.46 -1.39
CA SER A 16 2.43 4.45 -0.42
C SER A 16 0.92 4.20 -0.43
N GLY A 17 0.11 5.26 -0.59
CA GLY A 17 -1.35 5.14 -0.73
C GLY A 17 -1.74 4.36 -1.97
N CYS A 18 -1.19 4.70 -3.13
CA CYS A 18 -1.46 3.99 -4.39
C CYS A 18 -1.02 2.52 -4.34
N LEU A 19 0.19 2.24 -3.84
CA LEU A 19 0.71 0.88 -3.72
C LEU A 19 -0.08 0.06 -2.70
N GLY A 20 -0.40 0.65 -1.54
CA GLY A 20 -1.19 0.00 -0.49
C GLY A 20 -2.60 -0.35 -0.97
N LEU A 21 -3.32 0.61 -1.59
CA LEU A 21 -4.63 0.37 -2.17
C LEU A 21 -4.58 -0.70 -3.26
N THR A 22 -3.61 -0.63 -4.17
CA THR A 22 -3.47 -1.63 -5.25
C THR A 22 -3.24 -3.03 -4.67
N SER A 23 -2.39 -3.15 -3.66
CA SER A 23 -2.13 -4.42 -2.99
C SER A 23 -3.37 -4.97 -2.27
N LEU A 24 -4.14 -4.12 -1.59
CA LEU A 24 -5.42 -4.52 -1.01
C LEU A 24 -6.44 -4.95 -2.07
N LEU A 25 -6.48 -4.30 -3.23
CA LEU A 25 -7.33 -4.74 -4.34
C LEU A 25 -6.92 -6.13 -4.83
N MET A 26 -5.62 -6.40 -4.94
CA MET A 26 -5.12 -7.73 -5.34
C MET A 26 -5.54 -8.83 -4.36
N PHE A 27 -5.68 -8.55 -3.06
CA PHE A 27 -6.23 -9.52 -2.10
C PHE A 27 -7.65 -10.00 -2.46
N PHE A 28 -8.48 -9.13 -3.05
CA PHE A 28 -9.86 -9.46 -3.44
C PHE A 28 -9.98 -10.01 -4.86
N PHE A 29 -9.15 -9.52 -5.79
CA PHE A 29 -9.27 -9.86 -7.21
C PHE A 29 -8.34 -10.98 -7.67
N HIS A 30 -7.19 -11.17 -7.01
CA HIS A 30 -6.24 -12.20 -7.40
C HIS A 30 -6.79 -13.60 -7.06
N LYS A 31 -6.74 -14.51 -8.04
CA LYS A 31 -7.14 -15.90 -7.91
C LYS A 31 -6.11 -16.77 -8.62
N ASN A 32 -5.66 -17.81 -7.93
CA ASN A 32 -4.72 -18.78 -8.48
C ASN A 32 -5.42 -20.16 -8.48
N PRO A 33 -6.16 -20.50 -9.55
CA PRO A 33 -7.07 -21.64 -9.57
C PRO A 33 -6.36 -23.00 -9.58
N GLU A 34 -5.06 -23.02 -9.86
CA GLU A 34 -4.26 -24.25 -9.99
C GLU A 34 -3.54 -24.62 -8.68
N ASP A 35 -3.29 -23.65 -7.78
CA ASP A 35 -2.52 -23.85 -6.56
C ASP A 35 -3.11 -23.06 -5.38
N ALA A 36 -3.78 -23.80 -4.48
CA ALA A 36 -4.42 -23.24 -3.30
C ALA A 36 -3.42 -22.76 -2.24
N GLU A 37 -2.24 -23.39 -2.13
CA GLU A 37 -1.21 -22.97 -1.18
C GLU A 37 -0.55 -21.68 -1.64
N ALA A 38 -0.21 -21.59 -2.93
CA ALA A 38 0.26 -20.35 -3.54
C ALA A 38 -0.75 -19.22 -3.37
N GLN A 39 -2.04 -19.49 -3.61
CA GLN A 39 -3.09 -18.49 -3.43
C GLN A 39 -3.17 -17.96 -1.99
N GLN A 40 -3.04 -18.82 -0.98
CA GLN A 40 -3.08 -18.36 0.42
C GLN A 40 -1.87 -17.50 0.75
N ARG A 41 -0.67 -17.90 0.31
CA ARG A 41 0.54 -17.13 0.51
C ARG A 41 0.45 -15.74 -0.13
N GLU A 42 0.02 -15.67 -1.38
CA GLU A 42 -0.14 -14.41 -2.13
C GLU A 42 -1.15 -13.48 -1.43
N ARG A 43 -2.27 -14.03 -0.92
CA ARG A 43 -3.25 -13.24 -0.14
C ARG A 43 -2.65 -12.64 1.12
N VAL A 44 -1.82 -13.39 1.84
CA VAL A 44 -1.13 -12.85 3.03
C VAL A 44 -0.18 -11.73 2.62
N GLU A 45 0.61 -11.93 1.57
CA GLU A 45 1.53 -10.91 1.05
C GLU A 45 0.78 -9.64 0.63
N TYR A 46 -0.31 -9.76 -0.13
CA TYR A 46 -1.17 -8.62 -0.53
C TYR A 46 -1.78 -7.89 0.66
N SER A 47 -2.25 -8.62 1.67
CA SER A 47 -2.80 -8.00 2.88
C SER A 47 -1.74 -7.25 3.68
N PHE A 48 -0.53 -7.83 3.81
CA PHE A 48 0.59 -7.24 4.53
C PHE A 48 1.10 -5.96 3.85
N PHE A 49 1.41 -6.04 2.56
CA PHE A 49 1.88 -4.88 1.78
C PHE A 49 0.80 -3.81 1.66
N GLY A 50 -0.46 -4.22 1.52
CA GLY A 50 -1.62 -3.34 1.53
C GLY A 50 -1.71 -2.52 2.81
N LEU A 51 -1.78 -3.19 3.96
CA LEU A 51 -1.87 -2.53 5.27
C LEU A 51 -0.64 -1.66 5.57
N ALA A 52 0.57 -2.16 5.28
CA ALA A 52 1.80 -1.39 5.47
C ALA A 52 1.80 -0.10 4.64
N GLY A 53 1.39 -0.17 3.37
CA GLY A 53 1.27 1.01 2.50
C GLY A 53 0.27 2.04 3.03
N ILE A 54 -0.89 1.59 3.51
CA ILE A 54 -1.89 2.48 4.12
C ILE A 54 -1.37 3.11 5.41
N ILE A 55 -0.69 2.36 6.28
CA ILE A 55 -0.10 2.92 7.51
C ILE A 55 0.93 3.99 7.16
N ILE A 56 1.83 3.74 6.21
CA ILE A 56 2.83 4.71 5.77
C ILE A 56 2.15 5.96 5.20
N MET A 57 1.10 5.80 4.39
CA MET A 57 0.31 6.91 3.87
C MET A 57 -0.29 7.76 4.99
N LEU A 58 -0.88 7.13 6.01
CA LEU A 58 -1.47 7.83 7.15
C LEU A 58 -0.42 8.57 7.99
N VAL A 59 0.76 7.98 8.17
CA VAL A 59 1.89 8.63 8.86
C VAL A 59 2.41 9.82 8.05
N ALA A 60 2.55 9.68 6.73
CA ALA A 60 2.97 10.77 5.85
C ALA A 60 1.92 11.90 5.80
N TRP A 61 0.63 11.55 5.82
CA TRP A 61 -0.46 12.52 5.96
C TRP A 61 -0.33 13.30 7.27
N TYR A 62 -0.18 12.60 8.40
CA TYR A 62 0.01 13.23 9.70
C TYR A 62 1.24 14.16 9.75
N ALA A 63 2.30 13.85 9.01
CA ALA A 63 3.51 14.66 8.98
C ALA A 63 3.38 15.96 8.16
N ILE A 64 2.44 16.05 7.22
CA ILE A 64 2.18 17.25 6.39
C ILE A 64 0.97 18.06 6.88
N ALA A 65 0.00 17.39 7.51
CA ALA A 65 -1.23 18.01 8.02
C ALA A 65 -0.96 19.03 9.13
#